data_AF-A0A1Q3VR51-F1
#
_entry.id   AF-A0A1Q3VR51-F1
#
_cell.length_a   1.000
_cell.length_b   1.000
_cell.length_c   1.000
_cell.angle_alpha   90.00
_cell.angle_beta   90.00
_cell.angle_gamma   90.00
#
_symmetry.space_group_name_H-M   'P 1'
#
loop_
_entity.id
_entity.type
_entity.pdbx_description
1 polymer ?
#
loop_
_entity_poly.entity_id
_entity_poly.type
_entity_poly.pdbx_seq_one_letter_code
_entity_poly.pdbx_strand_id
1 'polypeptide(L)'
;MLIQKMPWNTELSVTQHHVSSTRWTQNQNAVPAYIRTDWRLAKSFRVGPQNFEVAYTGRSTIGEYGDFRPHYIITPRHFVSLSMNL
;
A
#
# COMPACT_ATOMS: atom_id res chain seq x y z
N MET A 1 9.51 -5.36 -4.77
CA MET A 1 8.42 -4.57 -5.37
C MET A 1 8.33 -4.93 -6.85
N LEU A 2 7.12 -5.12 -7.36
CA LEU A 2 6.83 -5.35 -8.78
C LEU A 2 6.12 -4.09 -9.32
N ILE A 3 6.54 -3.62 -10.50
CA ILE A 3 5.86 -2.56 -11.25
C ILE A 3 5.70 -3.04 -12.68
N GLN A 4 4.48 -3.02 -13.19
CA GLN A 4 4.14 -3.47 -14.53
C GLN A 4 3.30 -2.40 -15.23
N LYS A 5 3.84 -1.84 -16.32
CA LYS A 5 3.06 -1.04 -17.25
C LYS A 5 2.13 -1.95 -18.04
N MET A 6 0.90 -1.51 -18.22
CA MET A 6 -0.17 -2.26 -18.86
C MET A 6 -0.80 -1.41 -19.98
N PRO A 7 -1.61 -2.02 -20.86
CA PRO A 7 -2.35 -1.29 -21.90
C PRO A 7 -3.19 -0.13 -21.35
N TRP A 8 -3.57 0.78 -22.24
CA TRP A 8 -4.43 1.94 -21.92
C TRP A 8 -3.89 2.89 -20.84
N ASN A 9 -2.56 3.07 -20.82
CA ASN A 9 -1.86 3.91 -19.85
C ASN A 9 -2.20 3.55 -18.40
N THR A 10 -2.26 2.24 -18.12
CA THR A 10 -2.45 1.73 -16.77
C THR A 10 -1.15 1.17 -16.21
N GLU A 11 -1.01 1.20 -14.90
CA GLU A 11 0.15 0.65 -14.19
C GLU A 11 -0.33 -0.11 -12.96
N LEU A 12 0.17 -1.34 -12.80
CA LEU A 12 0.01 -2.12 -11.58
C LEU A 12 1.34 -2.11 -10.84
N SER A 13 1.30 -1.78 -9.56
CA SER A 13 2.42 -2.01 -8.65
C SER A 13 1.99 -2.83 -7.44
N VAL A 14 2.86 -3.74 -7.01
CA VAL A 14 2.64 -4.61 -5.86
C VAL A 14 3.91 -4.65 -5.02
N THR A 15 3.75 -4.48 -3.71
CA THR A 15 4.84 -4.51 -2.73
C THR A 15 4.48 -5.47 -1.62
N GLN A 16 5.39 -6.38 -1.32
CA GLN A 16 5.29 -7.27 -0.17
C GLN A 16 6.41 -6.94 0.81
N HIS A 17 6.03 -6.66 2.04
CA HIS A 17 6.94 -6.41 3.16
C HIS A 17 6.95 -7.64 4.06
N HIS A 18 8.14 -8.20 4.28
CA HIS A 18 8.35 -9.26 5.25
C HIS A 18 8.96 -8.62 6.50
N VAL A 19 8.19 -8.57 7.58
CA VAL A 19 8.58 -7.90 8.82
C VAL A 19 8.80 -8.95 9.89
N SER A 20 10.00 -9.01 10.44
CA SER A 20 10.32 -9.92 11.54
C SER A 20 9.66 -9.46 12.85
N SER A 21 9.63 -10.35 13.84
CA SER A 21 9.16 -10.03 15.18
C SER A 21 9.90 -8.81 15.71
N THR A 22 9.14 -7.81 16.16
CA THR A 22 9.69 -6.50 16.55
C THR A 22 9.28 -6.17 17.98
N ARG A 23 10.22 -5.68 18.78
CA ARG A 23 9.96 -5.14 20.12
C ARG A 23 10.37 -3.68 20.13
N TRP A 24 9.40 -2.78 20.33
CA TRP A 24 9.68 -1.35 20.25
C TRP A 24 10.38 -0.80 21.51
N THR A 25 9.96 -1.22 22.70
CA THR A 25 10.66 -0.91 23.97
C THR A 25 10.91 -2.18 24.78
N GLN A 26 11.91 -2.16 25.67
CA GLN A 26 12.22 -3.30 26.55
C GLN A 26 11.02 -3.76 27.39
N ASN A 27 10.15 -2.82 27.79
CA ASN A 27 9.02 -3.09 28.68
C ASN A 27 7.74 -3.54 27.95
N GLN A 28 7.78 -3.73 26.63
CA GLN A 28 6.62 -4.15 25.85
C GLN A 28 6.75 -5.60 25.35
N ASN A 29 5.61 -6.25 25.17
CA ASN A 29 5.55 -7.53 24.48
C ASN A 29 6.00 -7.36 23.03
N ALA A 30 6.72 -8.35 22.52
CA ALA A 30 7.09 -8.37 21.12
C ALA A 30 5.84 -8.47 20.24
N VAL A 31 5.85 -7.75 19.14
CA VAL A 31 4.87 -7.86 18.07
C VAL A 31 5.30 -9.01 17.16
N PRO A 32 4.40 -9.97 16.83
CA PRO A 32 4.73 -11.08 15.96
C PRO A 32 5.23 -10.64 14.58
N ALA A 33 6.00 -11.52 13.93
CA ALA A 33 6.35 -11.33 12.52
C ALA A 33 5.07 -11.30 11.67
N TYR A 34 5.08 -10.49 10.62
CA TYR A 34 3.95 -10.36 9.70
C TYR A 34 4.40 -10.10 8.27
N ILE A 35 3.49 -10.39 7.33
CA ILE A 35 3.66 -10.04 5.91
C ILE A 35 2.62 -8.99 5.58
N ARG A 36 3.05 -7.84 5.06
CA ARG A 36 2.15 -6.79 4.55
C ARG A 36 2.20 -6.77 3.03
N THR A 37 1.04 -6.85 2.40
CA THR A 37 0.91 -6.71 0.93
C THR A 37 0.15 -5.45 0.58
N ASP A 38 0.80 -4.58 -0.17
CA ASP A 38 0.28 -3.32 -0.67
C ASP A 38 0.26 -3.38 -2.21
N TRP A 39 -0.76 -2.79 -2.83
CA TRP A 39 -0.86 -2.73 -4.28
C TRP A 39 -1.52 -1.44 -4.75
N ARG A 40 -1.24 -1.04 -5.99
CA ARG A 40 -1.80 0.14 -6.62
C ARG A 40 -2.06 -0.13 -8.09
N LEU A 41 -3.29 0.14 -8.53
CA LEU A 41 -3.69 0.18 -9.93
C LEU A 41 -3.96 1.63 -10.32
N ALA A 42 -3.16 2.16 -11.23
CA ALA A 42 -3.26 3.53 -11.70
C ALA A 42 -3.63 3.62 -13.17
N LYS A 43 -4.30 4.70 -13.55
CA LYS A 43 -4.62 5.06 -14.93
C LYS A 43 -4.33 6.54 -15.16
N SER A 44 -3.46 6.83 -16.11
CA SER A 44 -3.16 8.20 -16.53
C SER A 44 -4.00 8.60 -17.75
N PHE A 45 -4.47 9.83 -17.78
CA PHE A 45 -5.23 10.39 -18.89
C PHE A 45 -4.97 11.89 -19.05
N ARG A 46 -5.32 12.45 -20.22
CA ARG A 46 -5.16 13.87 -20.54
C ARG A 46 -6.51 14.56 -20.62
N VAL A 47 -6.60 15.76 -20.07
CA VAL A 47 -7.74 16.67 -20.23
C VAL A 47 -7.19 18.03 -20.65
N GLY A 48 -7.32 18.35 -21.94
CA GLY A 48 -6.64 19.52 -22.53
C GLY A 48 -5.12 19.41 -22.39
N PRO A 49 -4.42 20.46 -21.92
CA PRO A 49 -2.97 20.44 -21.73
C PRO A 49 -2.54 19.71 -20.44
N GLN A 50 -3.47 19.33 -19.57
CA GLN A 50 -3.18 18.78 -18.24
C GLN A 50 -3.14 17.25 -18.25
N ASN A 51 -2.19 16.67 -17.53
CA ASN A 51 -2.12 15.23 -17.28
C ASN A 51 -2.71 14.92 -15.90
N PHE A 52 -3.59 13.92 -15.85
CA PHE A 52 -4.24 13.44 -14.64
C PHE A 52 -3.95 11.97 -14.42
N GLU A 53 -4.11 11.54 -13.17
CA GLU A 53 -4.05 10.14 -12.79
C GLU A 53 -5.14 9.82 -11.77
N VAL A 54 -5.86 8.73 -12.02
CA VAL A 54 -6.71 8.09 -11.01
C VAL A 54 -6.05 6.79 -10.58
N ALA A 55 -6.01 6.52 -9.28
CA ALA A 55 -5.44 5.29 -8.76
C ALA A 55 -6.31 4.68 -7.66
N TYR A 56 -6.44 3.36 -7.70
CA TYR A 56 -7.02 2.56 -6.64
C TYR A 56 -5.89 1.84 -5.90
N THR A 57 -5.78 2.10 -4.59
CA THR A 57 -4.68 1.59 -3.76
C THR A 57 -5.25 0.73 -2.66
N GLY A 58 -4.71 -0.47 -2.51
CA GLY A 58 -4.92 -1.35 -1.37
C GLY A 58 -3.69 -1.34 -0.47
N ARG A 59 -3.88 -1.09 0.82
CA ARG A 59 -2.83 -1.15 1.85
C ARG A 59 -3.18 -2.21 2.88
N SER A 60 -2.19 -3.01 3.27
CA SER A 60 -2.35 -4.11 4.23
C SER A 60 -3.45 -5.08 3.80
N THR A 61 -3.49 -5.41 2.51
CA THR A 61 -4.65 -6.07 1.88
C THR A 61 -4.81 -7.54 2.25
N ILE A 62 -3.80 -8.14 2.89
CA ILE A 62 -3.82 -9.55 3.30
C ILE A 62 -3.59 -9.59 4.80
N GLY A 63 -4.66 -9.92 5.54
CA GLY A 63 -4.63 -10.10 6.99
C GLY A 63 -4.54 -8.81 7.78
N GLU A 64 -4.73 -8.96 9.09
CA GLU A 64 -4.51 -7.91 10.06
C GLU A 64 -3.19 -8.20 10.78
N TYR A 65 -2.50 -7.14 11.21
CA TYR A 65 -1.28 -7.29 11.99
C TYR A 65 -1.20 -6.21 13.07
N GLY A 66 -0.58 -6.57 14.20
CA GLY A 66 -0.17 -5.58 15.20
C GLY A 66 1.05 -4.83 14.70
N ASP A 67 1.10 -3.51 14.84
CA ASP A 67 2.22 -2.71 14.35
C ASP A 67 3.26 -2.45 15.46
N PHE A 68 3.16 -1.34 16.18
CA PHE A 68 4.09 -0.96 17.26
C PHE A 68 3.73 -1.59 18.63
N ARG A 69 2.43 -1.80 18.88
CA ARG A 69 1.89 -2.46 20.08
C ARG A 69 1.00 -3.61 19.61
N PRO A 70 0.93 -4.73 20.34
CA PRO A 70 0.08 -5.86 19.95
C PRO A 70 -1.39 -5.53 19.73
N HIS A 71 -1.92 -4.50 20.40
CA HIS A 71 -3.32 -4.07 20.29
C HIS A 71 -3.54 -2.97 19.23
N TYR A 72 -2.48 -2.46 18.60
CA TYR A 72 -2.58 -1.51 17.49
C TYR A 72 -2.71 -2.30 16.19
N ILE A 73 -3.94 -2.76 15.94
CA ILE A 73 -4.24 -3.59 14.79
C ILE A 73 -4.40 -2.74 13.54
N ILE A 74 -3.59 -3.03 12.54
CA ILE A 74 -3.74 -2.49 11.19
C ILE A 74 -4.63 -3.44 10.41
N THR A 75 -5.74 -2.90 9.94
CA THR A 75 -6.71 -3.61 9.10
C THR A 75 -6.49 -3.30 7.62
N PRO A 76 -6.96 -4.17 6.71
CA PRO A 76 -7.00 -3.89 5.28
C PRO A 76 -7.72 -2.60 4.97
N ARG A 77 -7.13 -1.77 4.10
CA ARG A 77 -7.70 -0.47 3.70
C ARG A 77 -7.53 -0.24 2.22
N HIS A 78 -8.53 0.42 1.65
CA HIS A 78 -8.53 0.80 0.25
C HIS A 78 -8.90 2.26 0.10
N PHE A 79 -8.30 2.93 -0.87
CA PHE A 79 -8.62 4.31 -1.19
C PHE A 79 -8.44 4.58 -2.67
N VAL A 80 -9.18 5.57 -3.17
CA VAL A 80 -9.06 6.11 -4.51
C VAL A 80 -8.44 7.49 -4.42
N SER A 81 -7.42 7.76 -5.23
CA SER A 81 -6.79 9.07 -5.34
C SER A 81 -6.94 9.61 -6.75
N LEU A 82 -7.11 10.93 -6.86
CA LEU A 82 -7.02 11.68 -8.10
C LEU A 82 -5.88 12.69 -7.94
N SER A 83 -4.94 12.72 -8.89
CA SER A 83 -3.86 13.70 -8.96
C SER A 83 -3.81 14.37 -10.32
N MET A 84 -3.25 15.58 -10.32
CA MET A 84 -2.92 16.35 -11.52
C MET A 84 -1.40 16.55 -11.52
N ASN A 85 -0.75 16.21 -12.63
CA ASN A 85 0.68 16.42 -12.81
C ASN A 85 0.87 17.77 -13.51
N LEU A 86 1.40 18.75 -12.76
CA LEU A 86 1.76 20.09 -13.25
C LEU A 86 3.06 20.06 -14.05
#